data_AF-A0A817IU18-F1
#
_entry.id   AF-A0A817IU18-F1
#
_cell.length_a   1.000
_cell.length_b   1.000
_cell.length_c   1.000
_cell.angle_alpha   90.00
_cell.angle_beta   90.00
_cell.angle_gamma   90.00
#
_symmetry.space_group_name_H-M   'P 1'
#
loop_
_entity.id
_entity.type
_entity.pdbx_description
1 polymer ?
#
loop_
_entity_poly.entity_id
_entity_poly.type
_entity_poly.pdbx_seq_one_letter_code
_entity_poly.pdbx_strand_id
1 'polypeptide(L)'
;MLLDSRDIYLLAPYLISNGNYQNLKDWKIKADQCQNYSARFGVSMACVATSTADISLSFGTSQQFSQAWFGTAMYNFDYFQATDHYYSAKNSVLYAFPNPIWFYGNFWKTNHVQMDTPTHYYRSTDTHVLHMYSDCFSYGSGNLSVLSNE
;
A
#
# COMPACT_ATOMS: atom_id res chain seq x y z
N MET A 1 9.57 -3.21 25.00
CA MET A 1 10.32 -2.30 24.13
C MET A 1 9.31 -1.63 23.21
N LEU A 2 9.27 -0.30 23.17
CA LEU A 2 8.44 0.44 22.21
C LEU A 2 9.34 0.80 21.03
N LEU A 3 8.83 0.72 19.80
CA LEU A 3 9.52 1.22 18.61
C LEU A 3 9.37 2.74 18.56
N ASP A 4 10.40 3.45 18.08
CA ASP A 4 10.41 4.91 17.96
C ASP A 4 10.86 5.40 16.57
N SER A 5 11.13 6.71 16.45
CA SER A 5 11.56 7.36 15.20
C SER A 5 12.81 6.79 14.53
N ARG A 6 13.54 5.90 15.20
CA ARG A 6 14.73 5.22 14.66
C ARG A 6 14.42 3.84 14.09
N ASP A 7 13.19 3.36 14.31
CA ASP A 7 12.76 2.03 13.93
C ASP A 7 11.88 2.05 12.68
N ILE A 8 11.91 0.93 11.96
CA ILE A 8 11.01 0.65 10.84
C ILE A 8 10.16 -0.56 11.21
N TYR A 9 8.84 -0.39 11.23
CA TYR A 9 7.90 -1.50 11.39
C TYR A 9 7.53 -2.09 10.02
N LEU A 10 7.79 -3.40 9.86
CA LEU A 10 7.53 -4.11 8.61
C LEU A 10 6.12 -4.69 8.57
N LEU A 11 5.34 -4.26 7.58
CA LEU A 11 4.08 -4.85 7.17
C LEU A 11 4.29 -5.77 5.97
N ALA A 12 4.52 -7.06 6.24
CA ALA A 12 4.68 -8.08 5.20
C ALA A 12 3.90 -9.35 5.58
N PRO A 13 2.93 -9.83 4.78
CA PRO A 13 2.42 -9.24 3.53
C PRO A 13 1.46 -8.06 3.76
N TYR A 14 1.42 -7.10 2.82
CA TYR A 14 0.53 -5.94 2.82
C TYR A 14 -0.36 -5.91 1.58
N LEU A 15 -1.68 -6.00 1.77
CA LEU A 15 -2.76 -6.07 0.76
C LEU A 15 -2.72 -7.28 -0.18
N ILE A 16 -1.53 -7.72 -0.60
CA ILE A 16 -1.31 -8.89 -1.44
C ILE A 16 -0.42 -9.86 -0.70
N SER A 17 -0.93 -11.07 -0.49
CA SER A 17 -0.24 -12.16 0.20
C SER A 17 -0.16 -13.38 -0.69
N ASN A 18 1.05 -13.76 -1.08
CA ASN A 18 1.31 -14.90 -1.94
C ASN A 18 0.38 -14.84 -3.16
N GLY A 19 0.39 -13.70 -3.88
CA GLY A 19 -0.44 -13.41 -5.05
C GLY A 19 -1.95 -13.24 -4.78
N ASN A 20 -2.43 -13.41 -3.55
CA ASN A 20 -3.86 -13.30 -3.24
C ASN A 20 -4.19 -11.95 -2.59
N TYR A 21 -5.33 -11.39 -2.96
CA TYR A 21 -5.88 -10.20 -2.31
C TYR A 21 -6.23 -10.51 -0.84
N GLN A 22 -5.85 -9.62 0.07
CA GLN A 22 -6.21 -9.71 1.47
C GLN A 22 -7.60 -9.11 1.73
N ASN A 23 -8.19 -9.49 2.86
CA ASN A 23 -9.43 -8.89 3.34
C ASN A 23 -9.21 -7.39 3.65
N LEU A 24 -10.01 -6.52 3.01
CA LEU A 24 -9.85 -5.07 3.17
C LEU A 24 -10.20 -4.57 4.56
N LYS A 25 -11.16 -5.19 5.26
CA LYS A 25 -11.53 -4.77 6.61
C LYS A 25 -10.39 -5.02 7.60
N ASP A 26 -9.77 -6.20 7.52
CA ASP A 26 -8.65 -6.56 8.38
C ASP A 26 -7.42 -5.71 8.08
N TRP A 27 -7.15 -5.48 6.78
CA TRP A 27 -6.12 -4.54 6.33
C TRP A 27 -6.35 -3.14 6.92
N LYS A 28 -7.56 -2.59 6.80
CA LYS A 28 -7.94 -1.25 7.28
C LYS A 28 -7.67 -1.12 8.78
N ILE A 29 -8.13 -2.08 9.57
CA ILE A 29 -7.93 -2.10 11.03
C ILE A 29 -6.44 -2.07 11.37
N LYS A 30 -5.64 -2.92 10.74
CA LYS A 30 -4.19 -2.97 10.96
C LYS A 30 -3.50 -1.67 10.54
N ALA A 31 -3.84 -1.15 9.37
CA ALA A 31 -3.24 0.06 8.84
C ALA A 31 -3.59 1.30 9.68
N ASP A 32 -4.81 1.42 10.19
CA ASP A 32 -5.21 2.47 11.14
C ASP A 32 -4.39 2.41 12.44
N GLN A 33 -4.18 1.21 12.97
CA GLN A 33 -3.33 1.03 14.15
C GLN A 33 -1.89 1.47 13.88
N CYS A 34 -1.32 1.07 12.74
CA CYS A 34 0.03 1.46 12.33
C CYS A 34 0.14 2.97 12.12
N GLN A 35 -0.84 3.61 11.47
CA GLN A 35 -0.85 5.07 11.29
C GLN A 35 -0.86 5.80 12.64
N ASN A 36 -1.73 5.38 13.57
CA ASN A 36 -1.79 5.96 14.90
C ASN A 36 -0.49 5.75 15.67
N TYR A 37 0.15 4.59 15.52
CA TYR A 37 1.42 4.28 16.15
C TYR A 37 2.56 5.15 15.58
N SER A 38 2.64 5.28 14.25
CA SER A 38 3.60 6.15 13.55
C SER A 38 3.42 7.61 13.97
N ALA A 39 2.18 8.12 13.99
CA ALA A 39 1.88 9.49 14.40
C ALA A 39 2.28 9.77 15.87
N ARG A 40 2.19 8.76 16.75
CA ARG A 40 2.50 8.90 18.17
C ARG A 40 4.00 8.79 18.49
N PHE A 41 4.71 7.89 17.82
CA PHE A 41 6.08 7.52 18.19
C PHE A 41 7.12 7.84 17.11
N GLY A 42 6.69 8.31 15.94
CA GLY A 42 7.55 8.64 14.80
C GLY A 42 8.06 7.43 14.02
N VAL A 43 7.57 6.22 14.30
CA VAL A 43 8.04 4.98 13.66
C VAL A 43 7.72 5.00 12.17
N SER A 44 8.72 4.69 11.34
CA SER A 44 8.51 4.53 9.91
C SER A 44 7.85 3.19 9.58
N MET A 45 7.02 3.17 8.55
CA MET A 45 6.26 2.01 8.12
C MET A 45 6.77 1.53 6.75
N ALA A 46 7.16 0.26 6.67
CA ALA A 46 7.55 -0.38 5.42
C ALA A 46 6.53 -1.44 5.03
N CYS A 47 5.99 -1.36 3.82
CA CYS A 47 5.00 -2.30 3.29
C CYS A 47 5.61 -3.19 2.20
N VAL A 48 5.30 -4.48 2.26
CA VAL A 48 5.73 -5.45 1.24
C VAL A 48 4.55 -6.29 0.77
N ALA A 49 4.23 -6.21 -0.52
CA ALA A 49 3.33 -7.15 -1.20
C ALA A 49 4.09 -8.41 -1.61
N THR A 50 3.44 -9.59 -1.58
CA THR A 50 4.10 -10.85 -1.96
C THR A 50 3.38 -11.60 -3.07
N SER A 51 4.13 -12.14 -4.04
CA SER A 51 3.65 -12.93 -5.19
C SER A 51 3.71 -14.45 -4.93
N THR A 52 2.92 -15.25 -5.68
CA THR A 52 2.95 -16.73 -5.68
C THR A 52 4.11 -17.34 -6.47
N ALA A 53 4.56 -16.67 -7.52
CA ALA A 53 5.54 -17.18 -8.48
C ALA A 53 6.82 -16.33 -8.45
N ASP A 54 7.84 -16.77 -9.19
CA ASP A 54 9.00 -15.95 -9.56
C ASP A 54 8.46 -14.60 -10.06
N ILE A 55 8.63 -13.55 -9.26
CA ILE A 55 8.21 -12.21 -9.61
C ILE A 55 9.05 -11.77 -10.80
N SER A 56 8.48 -10.92 -11.64
CA SER A 56 9.21 -10.31 -12.75
C SER A 56 8.89 -8.83 -12.80
N LEU A 57 9.60 -8.09 -13.65
CA LEU A 57 9.37 -6.66 -13.85
C LEU A 57 7.91 -6.33 -14.21
N SER A 58 7.16 -7.25 -14.85
CA SER A 58 5.76 -7.03 -15.19
C SER A 58 4.82 -6.96 -13.99
N PHE A 59 5.24 -7.45 -12.81
CA PHE A 59 4.44 -7.34 -11.60
C PHE A 59 4.23 -5.87 -11.21
N GLY A 60 5.19 -4.98 -11.48
CA GLY A 60 5.08 -3.55 -11.19
C GLY A 60 3.97 -2.83 -11.96
N THR A 61 3.45 -3.44 -13.02
CA THR A 61 2.30 -2.93 -13.79
C THR A 61 1.02 -3.73 -13.53
N SER A 62 1.04 -4.66 -12.57
CA SER A 62 -0.12 -5.48 -12.24
C SER A 62 -1.15 -4.70 -11.42
N GLN A 63 -2.38 -5.17 -11.48
CA GLN A 63 -3.50 -4.73 -10.66
C GLN A 63 -3.21 -4.89 -9.15
N GLN A 64 -2.60 -6.01 -8.77
CA GLN A 64 -2.19 -6.32 -7.40
C GLN A 64 -1.14 -5.33 -6.87
N PHE A 65 -0.11 -5.04 -7.67
CA PHE A 65 0.90 -4.05 -7.31
C PHE A 65 0.29 -2.66 -7.17
N SER A 66 -0.54 -2.24 -8.13
CA SER A 66 -1.24 -0.96 -8.08
C SER A 66 -2.07 -0.82 -6.80
N GLN A 67 -2.89 -1.82 -6.47
CA GLN A 67 -3.68 -1.81 -5.25
C GLN A 67 -2.81 -1.64 -3.99
N ALA A 68 -1.77 -2.45 -3.85
CA ALA A 68 -0.90 -2.42 -2.68
C ALA A 68 -0.12 -1.11 -2.57
N TRP A 69 0.31 -0.55 -3.70
CA TRP A 69 0.96 0.74 -3.75
C TRP A 69 0.02 1.86 -3.31
N PHE A 70 -1.19 1.94 -3.88
CA PHE A 70 -2.17 2.97 -3.53
C PHE A 70 -2.62 2.86 -2.07
N GLY A 71 -2.84 1.64 -1.56
CA GLY A 71 -3.14 1.44 -0.14
C GLY A 71 -2.02 1.94 0.77
N THR A 72 -0.76 1.75 0.37
CA THR A 72 0.40 2.27 1.13
C THR A 72 0.46 3.79 1.08
N ALA A 73 0.31 4.37 -0.12
CA ALA A 73 0.35 5.81 -0.34
C ALA A 73 -0.77 6.55 0.42
N MET A 74 -2.00 6.01 0.41
CA MET A 74 -3.14 6.56 1.14
C MET A 74 -2.91 6.64 2.64
N TYR A 75 -2.08 5.78 3.22
CA TYR A 75 -1.72 5.84 4.63
C TYR A 75 -0.53 6.73 4.93
N ASN A 76 0.15 7.25 3.91
CA ASN A 76 1.40 7.98 4.03
C ASN A 76 2.49 7.15 4.73
N PHE A 77 2.55 5.85 4.43
CA PHE A 77 3.62 4.97 4.89
C PHE A 77 4.87 5.16 4.04
N ASP A 78 6.04 5.05 4.67
CA ASP A 78 7.31 5.56 4.15
C ASP A 78 7.88 4.73 2.99
N TYR A 79 7.68 3.41 3.01
CA TYR A 79 8.29 2.50 2.05
C TYR A 79 7.29 1.49 1.49
N PHE A 80 7.42 1.20 0.20
CA PHE A 80 6.68 0.13 -0.48
C PHE A 80 7.56 -0.61 -1.48
N GLN A 81 7.48 -1.94 -1.48
CA GLN A 81 7.96 -2.80 -2.56
C GLN A 81 7.09 -4.06 -2.69
N ALA A 82 7.32 -4.82 -3.76
CA ALA A 82 6.78 -6.15 -3.93
C ALA A 82 7.92 -7.17 -4.07
N THR A 83 7.68 -8.40 -3.63
CA THR A 83 8.68 -9.46 -3.73
C THR A 83 8.01 -10.84 -3.86
N ASP A 84 8.83 -11.87 -3.97
CA ASP A 84 8.43 -13.27 -3.88
C ASP A 84 9.33 -14.01 -2.87
N HIS A 85 8.95 -15.24 -2.56
CA HIS A 85 9.72 -16.10 -1.64
C HIS A 85 10.84 -16.88 -2.35
N TYR A 86 10.91 -16.85 -3.68
CA TYR A 86 11.92 -17.55 -4.49
C TYR A 86 13.24 -16.80 -4.62
N TYR A 87 13.27 -15.47 -4.42
CA TYR A 87 14.50 -14.67 -4.42
C TYR A 87 15.61 -15.32 -3.58
N SER A 88 15.30 -15.71 -2.35
CA SER A 88 16.24 -16.33 -1.42
C SER A 88 16.51 -17.82 -1.69
N ALA A 89 15.69 -18.46 -2.52
CA ALA A 89 15.71 -19.91 -2.70
C ALA A 89 16.24 -20.38 -4.07
N LYS A 90 16.13 -19.57 -5.13
CA LYS A 90 16.25 -20.08 -6.51
C LYS A 90 16.96 -19.16 -7.51
N ASN A 91 16.65 -17.87 -7.55
CA ASN A 91 17.05 -17.01 -8.67
C ASN A 91 18.03 -15.89 -8.29
N SER A 92 18.12 -15.52 -7.00
CA SER A 92 18.94 -14.39 -6.49
C SER A 92 18.74 -13.06 -7.22
N VAL A 93 17.61 -12.88 -7.92
CA VAL A 93 17.27 -11.63 -8.63
C VAL A 93 16.31 -10.82 -7.78
N LEU A 94 16.78 -9.66 -7.30
CA LEU A 94 15.92 -8.70 -6.63
C LEU A 94 15.33 -7.75 -7.68
N TYR A 95 14.02 -7.79 -7.85
CA TYR A 95 13.30 -6.80 -8.66
C TYR A 95 12.97 -5.58 -7.80
N ALA A 96 13.40 -4.41 -8.26
CA ALA A 96 13.04 -3.13 -7.68
C ALA A 96 11.97 -2.47 -8.55
N PHE A 97 10.80 -2.18 -7.97
CA PHE A 97 9.69 -1.56 -8.66
C PHE A 97 9.67 -0.05 -8.38
N PRO A 98 9.68 0.80 -9.42
CA PRO A 98 9.63 2.24 -9.23
C PRO A 98 8.29 2.67 -8.66
N ASN A 99 8.28 3.84 -8.04
CA ASN A 99 7.04 4.49 -7.64
C ASN A 99 6.19 4.83 -8.90
N PRO A 100 4.97 4.31 -9.06
CA PRO A 100 4.11 4.60 -10.20
C PRO A 100 3.64 6.07 -10.25
N ILE A 101 3.57 6.77 -9.12
CA ILE A 101 3.08 8.16 -9.05
C ILE A 101 4.02 8.99 -8.19
N TRP A 102 4.70 9.94 -8.81
CA TRP A 102 5.70 10.81 -8.19
C TRP A 102 5.10 12.06 -7.51
N PHE A 103 3.85 12.41 -7.83
CA PHE A 103 3.13 13.51 -7.19
C PHE A 103 1.63 13.25 -7.16
N TYR A 104 1.02 13.43 -5.99
CA TYR A 104 -0.43 13.37 -5.80
C TYR A 104 -0.91 14.44 -4.82
N GLY A 105 -0.14 15.51 -4.61
CA GLY A 105 -0.48 16.62 -3.72
C GLY A 105 0.57 16.93 -2.66
N ASN A 106 0.35 18.01 -1.91
CA ASN A 106 1.28 18.51 -0.90
C ASN A 106 0.87 18.16 0.53
N PHE A 107 -0.43 18.02 0.78
CA PHE A 107 -0.97 17.70 2.10
C PHE A 107 -2.27 16.91 2.00
N TRP A 108 -2.54 16.10 3.02
CA TRP A 108 -3.78 15.35 3.14
C TRP A 108 -4.92 16.25 3.64
N LYS A 109 -6.09 16.19 2.99
CA LYS A 109 -7.31 16.90 3.44
C LYS A 109 -7.93 16.23 4.68
N THR A 110 -7.70 14.94 4.85
CA THR A 110 -8.19 14.15 5.98
C THR A 110 -7.06 13.36 6.62
N ASN A 111 -7.16 13.08 7.93
CA ASN A 111 -6.14 12.30 8.65
C ASN A 111 -6.26 10.79 8.42
N HIS A 112 -7.43 10.31 7.98
CA HIS A 112 -7.75 8.89 7.90
C HIS A 112 -8.23 8.51 6.50
N VAL A 113 -7.91 7.29 6.11
CA VAL A 113 -8.50 6.63 4.93
C VAL A 113 -10.00 6.41 5.17
N GLN A 114 -10.82 6.84 4.22
CA GLN A 114 -12.27 6.72 4.24
C GLN A 114 -12.71 5.46 3.49
N MET A 115 -13.83 4.89 3.91
CA MET A 115 -14.51 3.80 3.22
C MET A 115 -15.77 4.37 2.57
N ASP A 116 -15.91 4.18 1.27
CA ASP A 116 -17.13 4.50 0.52
C ASP A 116 -18.06 3.28 0.47
N THR A 117 -17.48 2.14 0.08
CA THR A 117 -18.14 0.84 0.10
C THR A 117 -17.19 -0.23 0.66
N PRO A 118 -17.65 -1.44 1.00
CA PRO A 118 -16.77 -2.52 1.45
C PRO A 118 -15.63 -2.87 0.47
N THR A 119 -15.77 -2.49 -0.80
CA THR A 119 -14.81 -2.75 -1.88
C THR A 119 -14.06 -1.49 -2.34
N HIS A 120 -14.30 -0.33 -1.73
CA HIS A 120 -13.74 0.96 -2.15
C HIS A 120 -13.32 1.82 -0.95
N TYR A 121 -12.02 2.10 -0.87
CA TYR A 121 -11.45 3.04 0.08
C TYR A 121 -10.77 4.18 -0.66
N TYR A 122 -10.76 5.36 -0.05
CA TYR A 122 -10.15 6.54 -0.64
C TYR A 122 -9.57 7.49 0.40
N ARG A 123 -8.67 8.36 -0.04
CA ARG A 123 -8.16 9.49 0.73
C ARG A 123 -7.75 10.61 -0.19
N SER A 124 -8.07 11.84 0.20
CA SER A 124 -7.86 13.02 -0.63
C SER A 124 -6.69 13.86 -0.13
N THR A 125 -5.93 14.40 -1.07
CA THR A 125 -4.98 15.50 -0.86
C THR A 125 -5.60 16.82 -1.26
N ASP A 126 -4.81 17.89 -1.25
CA ASP A 126 -5.15 19.19 -1.82
C ASP A 126 -5.57 19.14 -3.29
N THR A 127 -4.96 18.25 -4.08
CA THR A 127 -5.08 18.23 -5.55
C THR A 127 -5.69 16.96 -6.13
N HIS A 128 -5.66 15.83 -5.41
CA HIS A 128 -6.10 14.54 -5.92
C HIS A 128 -6.90 13.72 -4.90
N VAL A 129 -7.61 12.71 -5.40
CA VAL A 129 -8.15 11.61 -4.60
C VAL A 129 -7.46 10.33 -5.02
N LEU A 130 -6.86 9.65 -4.05
CA LEU A 130 -6.33 8.31 -4.23
C LEU A 130 -7.46 7.34 -3.90
N HIS A 131 -7.70 6.37 -4.77
CA HIS A 131 -8.64 5.30 -4.51
C HIS A 131 -7.96 3.94 -4.58
N MET A 132 -8.52 3.01 -3.80
CA MET A 132 -8.16 1.62 -3.78
C MET A 132 -9.44 0.78 -3.81
N TYR A 133 -9.50 -0.12 -4.78
CA TYR A 133 -10.60 -1.07 -4.98
C TYR A 133 -10.14 -2.50 -4.72
N SER A 134 -11.02 -3.33 -4.16
CA SER A 134 -10.80 -4.79 -4.05
C SER A 134 -12.12 -5.51 -3.86
N ASP A 135 -12.28 -6.68 -4.47
CA ASP A 135 -13.28 -7.66 -4.03
C ASP A 135 -12.71 -8.64 -2.99
N CYS A 136 -11.42 -8.54 -2.65
CA CYS A 136 -10.68 -9.47 -1.78
C CYS A 136 -10.50 -10.89 -2.33
N PHE A 137 -10.79 -11.14 -3.61
CA PHE A 137 -10.73 -12.47 -4.21
C PHE A 137 -10.06 -12.46 -5.58
N SER A 138 -10.66 -11.78 -6.55
CA SER A 138 -10.32 -11.87 -7.97
C SER A 138 -9.83 -10.54 -8.55
N TYR A 139 -10.17 -9.43 -7.90
CA TYR A 139 -9.94 -8.09 -8.40
C TYR A 139 -9.44 -7.17 -7.30
N GLY A 140 -8.49 -6.33 -7.68
CA GLY A 140 -8.07 -5.19 -6.89
C GLY A 140 -7.25 -4.23 -7.72
N SER A 141 -7.38 -2.94 -7.47
CA SER A 141 -6.62 -1.91 -8.20
C SER A 141 -6.53 -0.65 -7.36
N GLY A 142 -5.64 0.25 -7.76
CA GLY A 142 -5.70 1.63 -7.31
C GLY A 142 -5.70 2.58 -8.50
N ASN A 143 -6.24 3.77 -8.28
CA ASN A 143 -6.24 4.85 -9.26
C ASN A 143 -6.17 6.22 -8.57
N LEU A 144 -5.84 7.22 -9.36
CA LEU A 144 -5.76 8.62 -8.95
C LEU A 144 -6.78 9.41 -9.76
N SER A 145 -7.56 10.27 -9.10
CA SER A 145 -8.41 11.25 -9.76
C SER A 145 -8.02 12.67 -9.34
N VAL A 146 -8.20 13.65 -10.24
CA VAL A 146 -7.95 15.07 -9.94
C VAL A 146 -9.16 15.61 -9.20
N LEU A 147 -8.94 16.38 -8.14
CA LEU A 147 -10.02 17.11 -7.49
C LEU A 147 -10.48 18.23 -8.41
N SER A 148 -11.73 18.14 -8.89
CA SER A 148 -12.36 19.25 -9.60
C SER A 148 -12.54 20.42 -8.63
N ASN A 149 -12.03 21.59 -9.01
CA ASN A 149 -12.36 22.83 -8.33
C ASN A 149 -13.83 23.14 -8.66
N GLU A 150 -14.71 22.97 -7.67
CA GLU A 150 -16.03 23.63 -7.66
C GLU A 150 -15.88 25.10 -7.25
#